data_AF-A3DFC9-F1
#
_entry.id   AF-A3DFC9-F1
#
_cell.length_a   1.000
_cell.length_b   1.000
_cell.length_c   1.000
_cell.angle_alpha   90.00
_cell.angle_beta   90.00
_cell.angle_gamma   90.00
#
_symmetry.space_group_name_H-M   'P 1'
#
loop_
_entity.id
_entity.type
_entity.pdbx_description
1 polymer ?
#
loop_
_entity_poly.entity_id
_entity_poly.type
_entity_poly.pdbx_seq_one_letter_code
_entity_poly.pdbx_strand_id
1 'polypeptide(L)'
;MPYALIAALLMALVTYLPRVLPIAVFRKEIKSTYIKSFLRYVPYAVLGALTFPDIFSSTNNYGTAICGTVVALILAYMEKSLFIVALGAILTVYVTGLFL
;
A
#
# COMPACT_ATOMS: atom_id res chain seq x y z
N MET A 1 -30.19 0.29 14.39
CA MET A 1 -29.32 -0.66 15.12
C MET A 1 -29.15 -2.07 14.53
N PRO A 2 -29.88 -2.55 13.48
CA PRO A 2 -29.60 -3.89 12.90
C PRO A 2 -28.47 -3.89 11.84
N TYR A 3 -28.19 -2.75 11.21
CA TYR A 3 -27.20 -2.65 10.13
C TYR A 3 -25.75 -2.87 10.58
N ALA A 4 -25.42 -2.51 11.83
CA ALA A 4 -24.08 -2.71 12.38
C ALA A 4 -23.73 -4.20 12.55
N LEU A 5 -24.72 -5.02 12.98
CA LEU A 5 -24.56 -6.47 13.11
C LEU A 5 -24.37 -7.14 11.75
N ILE A 6 -25.17 -6.76 10.75
CA ILE A 6 -25.05 -7.29 9.39
C ILE A 6 -23.69 -6.90 8.77
N ALA A 7 -23.26 -5.64 8.94
CA ALA A 7 -21.96 -5.18 8.45
C ALA A 7 -20.79 -5.91 9.14
N ALA A 8 -20.86 -6.14 10.45
CA ALA A 8 -19.83 -6.89 11.18
C ALA A 8 -19.75 -8.35 10.71
N LEU A 9 -20.90 -8.99 10.46
CA LEU A 9 -20.97 -10.38 10.00
C LEU A 9 -20.44 -10.51 8.56
N LEU A 10 -20.79 -9.57 7.68
CA LEU A 10 -20.25 -9.47 6.31
C LEU A 10 -18.74 -9.22 6.31
N MET A 11 -18.25 -8.30 7.14
CA MET A 11 -16.82 -8.00 7.26
C MET A 11 -16.05 -9.22 7.78
N ALA A 12 -16.59 -9.93 8.77
CA ALA A 12 -15.99 -11.16 9.27
C ALA A 12 -15.91 -12.22 8.16
N LEU A 13 -16.98 -12.41 7.39
CA LEU A 13 -17.05 -13.39 6.30
C LEU A 13 -16.06 -13.05 5.17
N VAL A 14 -16.05 -11.81 4.69
CA VAL A 14 -15.15 -11.33 3.63
C VAL A 14 -13.69 -11.30 4.07
N THR A 15 -13.39 -11.12 5.36
CA THR A 15 -12.00 -11.13 5.86
C THR A 15 -11.50 -12.54 6.13
N TYR A 16 -12.37 -13.46 6.59
CA TYR A 16 -12.00 -14.85 6.82
C TYR A 16 -11.84 -15.62 5.52
N LEU A 17 -12.73 -15.45 4.52
CA LEU A 17 -12.64 -16.20 3.26
C LEU A 17 -11.23 -16.16 2.64
N PRO A 18 -10.62 -14.98 2.39
CA PRO A 18 -9.29 -14.87 1.81
C PRO A 18 -8.16 -15.31 2.74
N ARG A 19 -8.39 -15.45 4.06
CA ARG A 19 -7.38 -15.96 5.02
C ARG A 19 -7.40 -17.47 5.13
N VAL A 20 -8.59 -18.09 5.11
CA VAL A 20 -8.72 -19.55 5.23
C VAL A 20 -8.61 -20.23 3.87
N LEU A 21 -8.99 -19.58 2.78
CA LEU A 21 -8.94 -20.15 1.43
C LEU A 21 -7.50 -20.45 0.95
N PRO A 22 -6.48 -19.62 1.21
CA PRO A 22 -5.09 -19.99 0.97
C PRO A 22 -4.67 -21.19 1.82
N ILE A 23 -5.04 -21.22 3.10
CA ILE A 23 -4.63 -22.27 4.05
C ILE A 23 -5.30 -23.62 3.72
N ALA A 24 -6.57 -23.60 3.28
CA ALA A 24 -7.34 -24.78 2.93
C ALA A 24 -7.01 -25.33 1.54
N VAL A 25 -6.73 -24.45 0.56
CA VAL A 25 -6.42 -24.86 -0.82
C VAL A 25 -4.93 -25.19 -1.02
N PHE A 26 -4.00 -24.53 -0.31
CA PHE A 26 -2.55 -24.83 -0.37
C PHE A 26 -2.11 -25.99 0.55
N ARG A 27 -2.97 -26.98 0.79
CA ARG A 27 -2.58 -28.21 1.52
C ARG A 27 -1.72 -29.17 0.67
N LYS A 28 -1.50 -28.86 -0.61
CA LYS A 28 -0.60 -29.60 -1.51
C LYS A 28 0.63 -28.75 -1.79
N GLU A 29 1.82 -29.31 -1.53
CA GLU A 29 3.08 -28.68 -1.91
C GLU A 29 3.04 -28.29 -3.40
N ILE A 30 3.02 -26.99 -3.69
CA ILE A 30 3.19 -26.52 -5.06
C ILE A 30 4.64 -26.81 -5.46
N LYS A 31 4.81 -27.88 -6.23
CA LYS A 31 6.09 -28.35 -6.80
C LYS A 31 6.68 -27.41 -7.87
N SER A 32 6.07 -26.26 -8.14
CA SER A 32 6.57 -25.27 -9.11
C SER A 32 6.90 -23.93 -8.44
N THR A 33 8.20 -23.63 -8.39
CA THR A 33 8.79 -22.36 -7.91
C THR A 33 8.14 -21.12 -8.53
N TYR A 34 7.66 -21.20 -9.77
CA TYR A 34 7.07 -20.07 -10.49
C TYR A 34 5.81 -19.51 -9.82
N ILE A 35 4.88 -20.37 -9.43
CA ILE A 35 3.60 -19.95 -8.82
C ILE A 35 3.84 -19.44 -7.40
N LYS A 36 4.75 -20.09 -6.65
CA LYS A 36 5.10 -19.67 -5.28
C LYS A 36 5.81 -18.31 -5.26
N SER A 37 6.72 -18.07 -6.20
CA SER A 37 7.35 -16.77 -6.39
C SER A 37 6.31 -15.74 -6.83
N PHE A 38 5.48 -16.05 -7.82
CA PHE A 38 4.44 -15.14 -8.31
C PHE A 38 3.48 -14.69 -7.19
N LEU A 39 2.89 -15.62 -6.43
CA LEU A 39 2.00 -15.27 -5.31
C LEU A 39 2.69 -14.46 -4.21
N ARG A 40 4.01 -14.62 -4.01
CA ARG A 40 4.77 -13.84 -3.02
C ARG A 40 5.06 -12.42 -3.51
N TYR A 41 5.24 -12.21 -4.81
CA TYR A 41 5.51 -10.90 -5.40
C TYR A 41 4.25 -10.10 -5.74
N VAL A 42 3.11 -10.76 -5.99
CA VAL A 42 1.81 -10.12 -6.25
C VAL A 42 1.43 -9.07 -5.19
N PRO A 43 1.42 -9.34 -3.87
CA PRO A 43 1.00 -8.34 -2.89
C PRO A 43 1.91 -7.10 -2.86
N TYR A 44 3.22 -7.28 -3.04
CA TYR A 44 4.17 -6.16 -3.10
C TYR A 44 3.99 -5.32 -4.38
N ALA A 45 3.76 -5.98 -5.53
CA ALA A 45 3.48 -5.29 -6.78
C ALA A 45 2.16 -4.52 -6.72
N VAL A 46 1.11 -5.12 -6.12
CA VAL A 46 -0.19 -4.48 -5.93
C VAL A 46 -0.08 -3.29 -4.97
N LEU A 47 0.64 -3.41 -3.84
CA LEU A 47 0.89 -2.27 -2.94
C LEU A 47 1.57 -1.12 -3.69
N GLY A 48 2.62 -1.40 -4.47
CA GLY A 48 3.28 -0.39 -5.30
C GLY A 48 2.34 0.25 -6.32
N ALA A 49 1.57 -0.57 -7.05
CA ALA A 49 0.65 -0.11 -8.09
C ALA A 49 -0.52 0.75 -7.54
N LEU A 50 -0.94 0.52 -6.30
CA LEU A 50 -1.95 1.35 -5.62
C LEU A 50 -1.33 2.65 -5.09
N THR A 51 -0.15 2.56 -4.46
CA THR A 51 0.46 3.72 -3.80
C THR A 51 1.00 4.74 -4.81
N PHE A 52 1.54 4.28 -5.94
CA PHE A 52 2.15 5.17 -6.95
C PHE A 52 1.16 6.22 -7.51
N PRO A 53 -0.04 5.87 -7.99
CA PRO A 53 -1.01 6.87 -8.46
C PRO A 53 -1.62 7.70 -7.32
N ASP A 54 -1.78 7.14 -6.12
CA ASP A 54 -2.33 7.85 -4.97
C ASP A 54 -1.42 9.00 -4.50
N ILE A 55 -0.09 8.85 -4.58
CA ILE A 55 0.86 9.91 -4.21
C ILE A 55 0.69 11.14 -5.11
N PHE A 56 0.44 10.95 -6.40
CA PHE A 56 0.21 12.06 -7.33
C PHE A 56 -1.17 12.69 -7.20
N SER A 57 -2.19 11.89 -6.84
CA SER A 57 -3.59 12.35 -6.74
C SER A 57 -3.92 12.95 -5.37
N SER A 58 -3.12 12.67 -4.33
CA SER A 58 -3.36 13.17 -2.97
C SER A 58 -3.12 14.68 -2.81
N THR A 59 -2.39 15.31 -3.73
CA THR A 59 -2.19 16.76 -3.69
C THR A 59 -2.95 17.41 -4.83
N ASN A 60 -3.76 18.43 -4.52
CA ASN A 60 -4.57 19.18 -5.49
C ASN A 60 -3.75 19.95 -6.56
N ASN A 61 -2.41 19.87 -6.47
CA ASN A 61 -1.46 20.45 -7.40
C ASN A 61 -0.37 19.42 -7.75
N TYR A 62 -0.20 19.16 -9.05
CA TYR A 62 0.78 18.20 -9.56
C TYR A 62 2.23 18.59 -9.23
N GLY A 63 2.55 19.89 -9.12
CA GLY A 63 3.90 20.37 -8.84
C GLY A 63 4.39 19.99 -7.45
N THR A 64 3.54 20.17 -6.44
CA THR A 64 3.84 19.80 -5.04
C THR A 64 3.92 18.29 -4.84
N ALA A 65 3.10 17.52 -5.57
CA ALA A 65 3.15 16.06 -5.54
C ALA A 65 4.47 15.51 -6.11
N ILE A 66 4.95 16.07 -7.23
CA ILE A 66 6.23 15.68 -7.84
C ILE A 66 7.38 16.01 -6.89
N CYS A 67 7.41 17.22 -6.31
CA CYS A 67 8.43 17.60 -5.33
C CYS A 67 8.47 16.66 -4.11
N GLY A 68 7.30 16.35 -3.53
CA GLY A 68 7.20 15.40 -2.42
C GLY A 68 7.67 13.99 -2.79
N THR A 69 7.34 13.53 -4.00
CA THR A 69 7.77 12.21 -4.51
C THR A 69 9.28 12.13 -4.71
N VAL A 70 9.89 13.18 -5.28
CA VAL A 70 11.35 13.25 -5.48
C VAL A 70 12.09 13.23 -4.15
N VAL A 71 11.61 14.00 -3.16
CA VAL A 71 12.18 14.00 -1.81
C VAL A 71 12.02 12.62 -1.15
N ALA A 72 10.84 12.02 -1.24
CA ALA A 72 10.59 10.68 -0.71
C ALA A 72 11.53 9.64 -1.34
N LEU A 73 11.74 9.70 -2.65
CA LEU A 73 12.67 8.81 -3.37
C LEU A 73 14.12 9.00 -2.92
N ILE A 74 14.59 10.25 -2.78
CA ILE A 74 15.96 10.53 -2.30
C ILE A 74 16.15 10.00 -0.88
N LEU A 75 15.22 10.26 0.03
CA LEU A 75 15.31 9.77 1.41
C LEU A 75 15.20 8.25 1.50
N ALA A 76 14.35 7.62 0.67
CA ALA A 76 14.23 6.17 0.59
C ALA A 76 15.53 5.52 0.05
N TYR A 77 16.20 6.17 -0.92
CA TYR A 77 17.47 5.69 -1.46
C TYR A 77 18.61 5.76 -0.43
N MET A 78 18.53 6.67 0.55
CA MET A 78 19.47 6.74 1.67
C MET A 78 19.24 5.67 2.77
N GLU A 79 18.47 4.61 2.48
CA GLU A 79 18.09 3.53 3.41
C GLU A 79 17.57 4.03 4.77
N LYS A 80 16.92 5.20 4.78
CA LYS A 80 16.33 5.76 6.00
C LYS A 80 15.06 4.98 6.38
N SER A 81 14.75 4.99 7.68
CA SER A 81 13.55 4.29 8.18
C SER A 81 12.29 4.83 7.51
N LEU A 82 11.32 3.94 7.25
CA LEU A 82 10.04 4.28 6.61
C LEU A 82 9.36 5.49 7.26
N PHE A 83 9.45 5.59 8.58
CA PHE A 83 8.91 6.70 9.37
C PHE A 83 9.57 8.05 9.04
N ILE A 84 10.90 8.07 8.87
CA ILE A 84 11.65 9.28 8.51
C ILE A 84 11.33 9.71 7.09
N VAL A 85 11.23 8.76 6.16
CA VAL A 85 10.86 9.03 4.76
C VAL A 85 9.45 9.64 4.69
N ALA A 86 8.49 9.05 5.40
CA ALA A 86 7.11 9.53 5.44
C ALA A 86 7.02 10.95 6.03
N LEU A 87 7.68 11.20 7.17
CA LEU A 87 7.71 12.54 7.78
C LEU A 87 8.37 13.58 6.87
N GLY A 88 9.50 13.24 6.22
CA GLY A 88 10.19 14.12 5.29
C GLY A 88 9.33 14.47 4.06
N ALA A 89 8.63 13.48 3.49
CA ALA A 89 7.72 13.67 2.38
C ALA A 89 6.52 14.55 2.76
N ILE A 90 5.90 14.30 3.92
CA ILE A 90 4.76 15.10 4.41
C ILE A 90 5.19 16.55 4.67
N LEU A 91 6.32 16.76 5.35
CA LEU A 91 6.84 18.10 5.62
C LEU A 91 7.17 18.85 4.34
N THR A 92 7.78 18.18 3.35
CA THR A 92 8.08 18.82 2.07
C THR A 92 6.82 19.13 1.28
N VAL A 93 5.86 18.21 1.16
CA VAL A 93 4.55 18.52 0.52
C VAL A 93 3.86 19.68 1.23
N TYR A 94 3.86 19.70 2.56
CA TYR A 94 3.26 20.76 3.36
C TYR A 94 3.92 22.12 3.13
N VAL A 95 5.26 22.19 3.16
CA VAL A 95 6.00 23.44 2.91
C VAL A 95 5.83 23.91 1.46
N THR A 96 5.87 22.98 0.50
CA THR A 96 5.73 23.31 -0.93
C THR A 96 4.30 23.75 -1.25
N GLY A 97 3.28 23.15 -0.61
CA GLY A 97 1.88 23.54 -0.73
C GLY A 97 1.47 24.76 0.09
N LEU A 98 2.31 25.21 1.02
CA LEU A 98 2.15 26.52 1.68
C LEU A 98 2.67 27.68 0.80
N PHE A 99 3.60 27.37 -0.11
CA PHE A 99 4.28 28.35 -0.95
C PHE A 99 3.63 28.51 -2.35
N LEU A 100 2.75 27.58 -2.75
CA LEU A 100 1.96 27.59 -3.99
C LEU A 100 0.47 27.76 -3.67
#